data_AF-A0A3A1UXH9-F1
#
_entry.id   AF-A0A3A1UXH9-F1
#
_cell.length_a   1.000
_cell.length_b   1.000
_cell.length_c   1.000
_cell.angle_alpha   90.00
_cell.angle_beta   90.00
_cell.angle_gamma   90.00
#
_symmetry.space_group_name_H-M   'P 1'
#
loop_
_entity.id
_entity.type
_entity.pdbx_description
1 polymer ?
#
loop_
_entity_poly.entity_id
_entity_poly.type
_entity_poly.pdbx_seq_one_letter_code
_entity_poly.pdbx_strand_id
1 'polypeptide(L)'
;MSEEENKRSEEQPPAAETEREAEAPKPAVDPEREAKLKAAAEARAARAAAKAKAEAEAAQAAEAAEPEAPKEPSKRQPDLDRVVRVLSEALGAEAIQEAGLNELNGDMPVIVLDKASWPKAAPILRDHEELGFTYLRNVSGVDYETHLEVVYHLLSMASKADVAIKLRTDREEASIPSATPTWQTANWNEREIYDLLGITFPGHPDLRRIMMPDDWVGHPLRKDYEPLDSEV
;
A
#
# COMPACT_ATOMS: atom_id res chain seq x y z
N MET A 1 61.78 12.86 63.80
CA MET A 1 61.26 12.55 65.15
C MET A 1 59.94 13.31 65.24
N SER A 2 58.74 12.74 65.21
CA SER A 2 58.23 11.36 65.34
C SER A 2 56.78 11.42 64.80
N GLU A 3 56.36 10.50 63.91
CA GLU A 3 55.34 9.46 64.16
C GLU A 3 54.01 10.00 64.75
N GLU A 4 52.92 10.06 63.97
CA GLU A 4 51.96 8.97 63.70
C GLU A 4 50.87 8.87 64.78
N GLU A 5 49.61 9.13 64.43
CA GLU A 5 48.52 8.25 64.86
C GLU A 5 47.26 8.43 64.01
N ASN A 6 47.07 7.43 63.17
CA ASN A 6 45.86 7.07 62.44
C ASN A 6 44.85 6.45 63.43
N LYS A 7 43.67 7.04 63.60
CA LYS A 7 42.58 6.42 64.37
C LYS A 7 41.34 6.21 63.49
N ARG A 8 41.18 4.94 63.14
CA ARG A 8 40.05 4.27 62.53
C ARG A 8 38.84 4.27 63.50
N SER A 9 37.68 4.66 63.01
CA SER A 9 36.36 4.35 63.59
C SER A 9 35.38 4.30 62.41
N GLU A 10 35.15 3.13 61.84
CA GLU A 10 34.13 2.14 62.21
C GLU A 10 32.84 2.37 61.41
N GLU A 11 32.36 1.26 60.89
CA GLU A 11 31.46 1.06 59.78
C GLU A 11 30.02 1.03 60.29
N GLN A 12 29.11 1.72 59.61
CA GLN A 12 27.69 1.41 59.69
C GLN A 12 27.02 1.74 58.34
N PRO A 13 26.55 0.74 57.57
CA PRO A 13 25.72 0.99 56.39
C PRO A 13 24.28 1.23 56.87
N PRO A 14 23.54 2.14 56.23
CA PRO A 14 22.42 1.61 55.44
C PRO A 14 22.02 2.51 54.27
N ALA A 15 21.77 1.90 53.12
CA ALA A 15 20.51 2.03 52.40
C ALA A 15 20.63 1.25 51.10
N ALA A 16 19.70 0.32 50.89
CA ALA A 16 19.45 -0.30 49.61
C ALA A 16 19.21 0.79 48.57
N GLU A 17 20.10 0.93 47.60
CA GLU A 17 19.77 1.57 46.33
C GLU A 17 18.88 0.58 45.58
N THR A 18 17.58 0.72 45.84
CA THR A 18 16.52 0.15 45.03
C THR A 18 16.76 0.55 43.58
N GLU A 19 16.90 -0.46 42.71
CA GLU A 19 16.77 -0.33 41.27
C GLU A 19 15.49 0.49 40.99
N ARG A 20 15.65 1.78 40.64
CA ARG A 20 14.60 2.51 39.94
C ARG A 20 14.69 2.04 38.50
N GLU A 21 13.91 1.02 38.16
CA GLU A 21 13.36 0.91 36.82
C GLU A 21 12.77 2.28 36.47
N ALA A 22 13.45 3.01 35.59
CA ALA A 22 12.86 4.14 34.91
C ALA A 22 11.83 3.56 33.95
N GLU A 23 10.62 3.32 34.44
CA GLU A 23 9.44 3.16 33.61
C GLU A 23 9.28 4.48 32.83
N ALA A 24 9.78 4.47 31.59
CA ALA A 24 9.55 5.56 30.66
C ALA A 24 8.04 5.77 30.57
N PRO A 25 7.52 7.00 30.73
CA PRO A 25 6.09 7.22 30.70
C PRO A 25 5.60 6.84 29.29
N LYS A 26 4.73 5.83 29.22
CA LYS A 26 3.92 5.57 28.03
C LYS A 26 3.24 6.90 27.67
N PRO A 27 3.32 7.37 26.42
CA PRO A 27 2.72 8.65 26.07
C PRO A 27 1.21 8.54 26.35
N ALA A 28 0.72 9.38 27.25
CA ALA A 28 -0.71 9.53 27.47
C ALA A 28 -1.33 9.93 26.12
N VAL A 29 -2.24 9.10 25.61
CA VAL A 29 -2.93 9.38 24.35
C VAL A 29 -3.79 10.61 24.60
N ASP A 30 -3.47 11.69 23.90
CA ASP A 30 -4.17 12.98 24.04
C ASP A 30 -5.66 12.79 23.64
N PRO A 31 -6.62 13.10 24.53
CA PRO A 31 -8.05 12.96 24.23
C PRO A 31 -8.50 13.82 23.03
N GLU A 32 -7.78 14.90 22.72
CA GLU A 32 -8.02 15.69 21.51
C GLU A 32 -7.64 14.92 20.24
N ARG A 33 -6.56 14.13 20.30
CA ARG A 33 -6.11 13.26 19.21
C ARG A 33 -7.05 12.08 19.00
N GLU A 34 -7.58 11.48 20.07
CA GLU A 34 -8.62 10.44 19.95
C GLU A 34 -9.93 10.98 19.37
N ALA A 35 -10.36 12.16 19.81
CA ALA A 35 -11.54 12.82 19.27
C ALA A 35 -11.38 13.16 17.78
N LYS A 36 -10.20 13.64 17.36
CA LYS A 36 -9.88 13.92 15.97
C LYS A 36 -9.80 12.66 15.10
N LEU A 37 -9.18 11.58 15.59
CA LEU A 37 -9.17 10.29 14.91
C LEU A 37 -10.59 9.75 14.70
N LYS A 38 -11.47 9.90 15.70
CA LYS A 38 -12.88 9.54 15.58
C LYS A 38 -13.62 10.42 14.56
N ALA A 39 -13.39 11.74 14.58
CA ALA A 39 -13.97 12.66 13.60
C ALA A 39 -13.49 12.37 12.17
N ALA A 40 -12.21 12.03 11.98
CA ALA A 40 -11.66 11.60 10.70
C ALA A 40 -12.28 10.28 10.24
N ALA A 41 -12.49 9.32 11.15
CA ALA A 41 -13.18 8.07 10.86
C ALA A 41 -14.66 8.28 10.47
N GLU A 42 -15.37 9.18 11.14
CA GLU A 42 -16.76 9.56 10.81
C GLU A 42 -16.85 10.31 9.47
N ALA A 43 -15.95 11.26 9.21
CA ALA A 43 -15.87 11.96 7.94
C ALA A 43 -15.54 11.00 6.77
N ARG A 44 -14.65 10.03 7.01
CA ARG A 44 -14.34 8.94 6.08
C ARG A 44 -15.56 8.04 5.84
N ALA A 45 -16.28 7.65 6.88
CA ALA A 45 -17.51 6.86 6.74
C ALA A 45 -18.56 7.63 5.91
N ALA A 46 -18.69 8.94 6.12
CA ALA A 46 -19.58 9.79 5.35
C ALA A 46 -19.15 9.93 3.88
N ARG A 47 -17.85 10.12 3.59
CA ARG A 47 -17.31 10.16 2.23
C ARG A 47 -17.42 8.82 1.52
N ALA A 48 -17.14 7.71 2.21
CA ALA A 48 -17.31 6.36 1.69
C ALA A 48 -18.80 6.07 1.39
N ALA A 49 -19.72 6.46 2.26
CA ALA A 49 -21.16 6.34 2.02
C ALA A 49 -21.62 7.22 0.85
N ALA A 50 -21.10 8.45 0.73
CA ALA A 50 -21.39 9.32 -0.41
C ALA A 50 -20.85 8.76 -1.73
N LYS A 51 -19.65 8.18 -1.72
CA LYS A 51 -19.04 7.51 -2.88
C LYS A 51 -19.81 6.25 -3.25
N ALA A 52 -20.15 5.39 -2.29
CA ALA A 52 -20.96 4.19 -2.53
C ALA A 52 -22.36 4.56 -3.05
N LYS A 53 -22.95 5.66 -2.55
CA LYS A 53 -24.20 6.20 -3.08
C LYS A 53 -24.03 6.72 -4.50
N ALA A 54 -22.96 7.44 -4.81
CA ALA A 54 -22.66 7.91 -6.16
C ALA A 54 -22.38 6.76 -7.14
N GLU A 55 -21.67 5.71 -6.70
CA GLU A 55 -21.43 4.49 -7.48
C GLU A 55 -22.73 3.69 -7.68
N ALA A 56 -23.61 3.62 -6.67
CA ALA A 56 -24.93 3.00 -6.79
C ALA A 56 -25.88 3.81 -7.68
N GLU A 57 -25.88 5.14 -7.58
CA GLU A 57 -26.64 6.03 -8.47
C GLU A 57 -26.10 5.99 -9.90
N ALA A 58 -24.77 5.86 -10.09
CA ALA A 58 -24.17 5.65 -11.40
C ALA A 58 -24.49 4.27 -11.97
N ALA A 59 -24.49 3.22 -11.15
CA ALA A 59 -24.91 1.87 -11.55
C ALA A 59 -26.41 1.83 -11.88
N GLN A 60 -27.25 2.52 -11.10
CA GLN A 60 -28.69 2.62 -11.33
C GLN A 60 -29.03 3.52 -12.53
N ALA A 61 -28.21 4.55 -12.82
CA ALA A 61 -28.28 5.33 -14.05
C ALA A 61 -27.79 4.53 -15.27
N ALA A 62 -26.81 3.64 -15.10
CA ALA A 62 -26.38 2.70 -16.13
C ALA A 62 -27.41 1.58 -16.38
N GLU A 63 -28.17 1.18 -15.36
CA GLU A 63 -29.26 0.20 -15.44
C GLU A 63 -30.57 0.83 -15.97
N ALA A 64 -30.80 2.13 -15.73
CA ALA A 64 -31.92 2.91 -16.26
C ALA A 64 -31.65 3.51 -17.66
N ALA A 65 -30.41 3.50 -18.12
CA ALA A 65 -30.09 3.72 -19.52
C ALA A 65 -30.60 2.51 -20.32
N GLU A 66 -31.35 2.75 -21.40
CA GLU A 66 -31.61 1.71 -22.42
C GLU A 66 -30.30 1.02 -22.75
N PRO A 67 -30.27 -0.32 -22.94
CA PRO A 67 -29.03 -1.06 -23.13
C PRO A 67 -28.27 -0.41 -24.27
N GLU A 68 -27.18 0.29 -23.93
CA GLU A 68 -26.28 0.84 -24.93
C GLU A 68 -25.91 -0.33 -25.83
N ALA A 69 -26.22 -0.19 -27.11
CA ALA A 69 -25.91 -1.18 -28.14
C ALA A 69 -24.49 -1.70 -27.90
N PRO A 70 -24.25 -3.04 -27.97
CA PRO A 70 -22.98 -3.62 -27.57
C PRO A 70 -21.85 -2.87 -28.25
N LYS A 71 -21.14 -2.04 -27.48
CA LYS A 71 -20.06 -1.21 -27.98
C LYS A 71 -19.04 -2.14 -28.60
N GLU A 72 -18.61 -1.80 -29.82
CA GLU A 72 -17.70 -2.64 -30.58
C GLU A 72 -16.52 -3.04 -29.69
N PRO A 73 -16.19 -4.35 -29.59
CA PRO A 73 -15.12 -4.80 -28.72
C PRO A 73 -13.85 -4.03 -29.07
N SER A 74 -13.29 -3.34 -28.08
CA SER A 74 -12.10 -2.54 -28.29
C SER A 74 -11.01 -3.40 -28.94
N LYS A 75 -10.19 -2.76 -29.77
CA LYS A 75 -9.05 -3.40 -30.47
C LYS A 75 -8.09 -4.11 -29.50
N ARG A 76 -8.14 -3.77 -28.21
CA ARG A 76 -7.27 -4.29 -27.14
C ARG A 76 -7.90 -5.41 -26.32
N GLN A 77 -9.15 -5.79 -26.59
CA GLN A 77 -9.81 -6.92 -25.95
C GLN A 77 -9.01 -8.23 -26.04
N PRO A 78 -8.39 -8.58 -27.19
CA PRO A 78 -7.61 -9.82 -27.29
C PRO A 78 -6.38 -9.87 -26.36
N ASP A 79 -5.81 -8.70 -26.04
CA ASP A 79 -4.68 -8.62 -25.10
C ASP A 79 -5.14 -8.91 -23.68
N LEU A 80 -6.28 -8.33 -23.27
CA LEU A 80 -6.89 -8.60 -21.97
C LEU A 80 -7.26 -10.08 -21.83
N ASP A 81 -7.96 -10.64 -22.82
CA ASP A 81 -8.40 -12.03 -22.82
C ASP A 81 -7.21 -13.00 -22.72
N ARG A 82 -6.10 -12.68 -23.39
CA ARG A 82 -4.86 -13.45 -23.31
C ARG A 82 -4.30 -13.46 -21.89
N VAL A 83 -4.17 -12.29 -21.25
CA VAL A 83 -3.63 -12.18 -19.89
C VAL A 83 -4.56 -12.89 -18.90
N VAL A 84 -5.87 -12.66 -18.99
CA VAL A 84 -6.87 -13.30 -18.12
C VAL A 84 -6.84 -14.82 -18.27
N ARG A 85 -6.74 -15.34 -19.50
CA ARG A 85 -6.63 -16.79 -19.75
C ARG A 85 -5.42 -17.38 -19.05
N VAL A 86 -4.23 -16.82 -19.30
CA VAL A 86 -2.96 -17.32 -18.71
C VAL A 86 -2.99 -17.26 -17.19
N LEU A 87 -3.50 -16.16 -16.61
CA LEU A 87 -3.60 -16.02 -15.16
C LEU A 87 -4.62 -16.98 -14.55
N SER A 88 -5.78 -17.17 -15.19
CA SER A 88 -6.82 -18.08 -14.72
C SER A 88 -6.37 -19.54 -14.77
N GLU A 89 -5.65 -19.94 -15.83
CA GLU A 89 -5.09 -21.30 -15.97
C GLU A 89 -4.04 -21.60 -14.90
N ALA A 90 -3.23 -20.61 -14.52
CA ALA A 90 -2.12 -20.81 -13.60
C ALA A 90 -2.49 -20.63 -12.11
N LEU A 91 -3.44 -19.74 -11.80
CA LEU A 91 -3.76 -19.32 -10.43
C LEU A 91 -5.19 -19.68 -9.99
N GLY A 92 -6.05 -20.07 -10.92
CA GLY A 92 -7.49 -20.20 -10.69
C GLY A 92 -8.24 -18.90 -10.98
N ALA A 93 -9.52 -19.01 -11.34
CA ALA A 93 -10.36 -17.86 -11.67
C ALA A 93 -10.63 -16.96 -10.45
N GLU A 94 -10.57 -17.52 -9.25
CA GLU A 94 -10.75 -16.83 -7.97
C GLU A 94 -9.66 -15.80 -7.65
N ALA A 95 -8.48 -15.93 -8.28
CA ALA A 95 -7.39 -14.98 -8.09
C ALA A 95 -7.65 -13.64 -8.79
N ILE A 96 -8.55 -13.62 -9.79
CA ILE A 96 -8.93 -12.43 -10.55
C ILE A 96 -10.22 -11.88 -9.97
N GLN A 97 -10.15 -10.72 -9.32
CA GLN A 97 -11.32 -10.08 -8.73
C GLN A 97 -12.11 -9.32 -9.81
N GLU A 98 -11.40 -8.56 -10.64
CA GLU A 98 -11.98 -7.76 -11.72
C GLU A 98 -11.02 -7.73 -12.91
N ALA A 99 -11.56 -7.70 -14.13
CA ALA A 99 -10.79 -7.52 -15.34
C ALA A 99 -11.59 -6.66 -16.32
N GLY A 100 -10.96 -5.66 -16.91
CA GLY A 100 -11.63 -4.74 -17.82
C GLY A 100 -10.66 -3.88 -18.60
N LEU A 101 -11.21 -3.10 -19.54
CA LEU A 101 -10.46 -2.13 -20.31
C LEU A 101 -10.70 -0.74 -19.74
N ASN A 102 -9.62 0.02 -19.56
CA ASN A 102 -9.72 1.42 -19.14
C ASN A 102 -9.88 2.33 -20.36
N GLU A 103 -11.12 2.66 -20.70
CA GLU A 103 -11.48 3.50 -21.85
C GLU A 103 -10.80 4.88 -21.80
N LEU A 104 -10.71 5.48 -20.61
CA LEU A 104 -10.09 6.80 -20.41
C LEU A 104 -8.58 6.79 -20.69
N ASN A 105 -7.95 5.62 -20.65
CA ASN A 105 -6.53 5.42 -20.89
C ASN A 105 -6.25 4.63 -22.17
N GLY A 106 -7.08 4.84 -23.21
CA GLY A 106 -6.88 4.21 -24.52
C GLY A 106 -7.08 2.70 -24.48
N ASP A 107 -8.10 2.24 -23.75
CA ASP A 107 -8.47 0.84 -23.57
C ASP A 107 -7.35 -0.03 -23.00
N MET A 108 -6.50 0.53 -22.14
CA MET A 108 -5.44 -0.25 -21.49
C MET A 108 -6.07 -1.39 -20.66
N PRO A 109 -5.62 -2.64 -20.83
CA PRO A 109 -6.04 -3.76 -19.99
C PRO A 109 -5.71 -3.50 -18.52
N VAL A 110 -6.72 -3.64 -17.65
CA VAL A 110 -6.60 -3.50 -16.20
C VAL A 110 -7.14 -4.76 -15.54
N ILE A 111 -6.36 -5.35 -14.65
CA ILE A 111 -6.74 -6.56 -13.91
C ILE A 111 -6.53 -6.30 -12.43
N VAL A 112 -7.56 -6.50 -11.63
CA VAL A 112 -7.50 -6.50 -10.18
C VAL A 112 -7.26 -7.93 -9.72
N LEU A 113 -6.11 -8.16 -9.07
CA LEU A 113 -5.73 -9.46 -8.54
C LEU A 113 -5.79 -9.47 -7.03
N ASP A 114 -6.08 -10.65 -6.48
CA ASP A 114 -5.92 -10.90 -5.06
C ASP A 114 -4.43 -10.80 -4.64
N LYS A 115 -4.19 -10.08 -3.55
CA LYS A 115 -2.83 -9.84 -3.04
C LYS A 115 -2.10 -11.11 -2.61
N ALA A 116 -2.81 -12.17 -2.21
CA ALA A 116 -2.17 -13.43 -1.82
C ALA A 116 -1.66 -14.22 -3.03
N SER A 117 -2.26 -14.02 -4.20
CA SER A 117 -1.86 -14.65 -5.46
C SER A 117 -0.71 -13.91 -6.16
N TRP A 118 -0.45 -12.66 -5.79
CA TRP A 118 0.56 -11.80 -6.42
C TRP A 118 1.97 -12.39 -6.51
N PRO A 119 2.55 -13.04 -5.46
CA PRO A 119 3.90 -13.62 -5.54
C PRO A 119 4.05 -14.68 -6.62
N LYS A 120 2.96 -15.38 -6.94
CA LYS A 120 2.93 -16.39 -8.01
C LYS A 120 2.60 -15.76 -9.36
N ALA A 121 1.70 -14.77 -9.38
CA ALA A 121 1.31 -14.05 -10.59
C ALA A 121 2.48 -13.27 -11.21
N ALA A 122 3.27 -12.57 -10.39
CA ALA A 122 4.39 -11.76 -10.84
C ALA A 122 5.39 -12.51 -11.75
N PRO A 123 5.99 -13.65 -11.34
CA PRO A 123 6.89 -14.40 -12.21
C PRO A 123 6.19 -14.96 -13.45
N ILE A 124 4.92 -15.38 -13.37
CA ILE A 124 4.17 -15.83 -14.55
C ILE A 124 4.03 -14.69 -15.57
N LEU A 125 3.64 -13.50 -15.13
CA LEU A 125 3.50 -12.33 -16.00
C LEU A 125 4.82 -11.99 -16.71
N ARG A 126 5.95 -12.12 -16.00
CA ARG A 126 7.27 -11.83 -16.54
C ARG A 126 7.77 -12.93 -17.50
N ASP A 127 7.70 -14.19 -17.08
CA ASP A 127 8.44 -15.31 -17.68
C ASP A 127 7.60 -16.15 -18.65
N HIS A 128 6.27 -15.99 -18.68
CA HIS A 128 5.41 -16.74 -19.60
C HIS A 128 5.65 -16.30 -21.05
N GLU A 129 5.87 -17.27 -21.94
CA GLU A 129 6.27 -17.03 -23.35
C GLU A 129 5.27 -16.15 -24.11
N GLU A 130 3.96 -16.30 -23.85
CA GLU A 130 2.92 -15.50 -24.53
C GLU A 130 2.78 -14.06 -23.99
N LEU A 131 3.24 -13.80 -22.76
CA LEU A 131 3.06 -12.52 -22.08
C LEU A 131 4.36 -11.70 -22.12
N GLY A 132 5.42 -12.23 -21.53
CA GLY A 132 6.75 -11.62 -21.56
C GLY A 132 6.80 -10.20 -21.02
N PHE A 133 6.11 -9.89 -19.92
CA PHE A 133 6.12 -8.56 -19.31
C PHE A 133 7.44 -8.29 -18.56
N THR A 134 8.52 -8.17 -19.32
CA THR A 134 9.88 -7.99 -18.78
C THR A 134 10.13 -6.58 -18.25
N TYR A 135 9.33 -5.59 -18.65
CA TYR A 135 9.53 -4.20 -18.28
C TYR A 135 8.43 -3.71 -17.34
N LEU A 136 8.79 -3.47 -16.08
CA LEU A 136 7.94 -2.77 -15.12
C LEU A 136 8.18 -1.26 -15.27
N ARG A 137 7.18 -0.58 -15.82
CA ARG A 137 7.24 0.85 -16.17
C ARG A 137 7.07 1.76 -14.97
N ASN A 138 6.14 1.42 -14.09
CA ASN A 138 5.81 2.21 -12.91
C ASN A 138 5.08 1.35 -11.87
N VAL A 139 5.26 1.70 -10.59
CA VAL A 139 4.39 1.23 -9.50
C VAL A 139 3.87 2.46 -8.78
N SER A 140 2.55 2.57 -8.65
CA SER A 140 1.90 3.68 -7.95
C SER A 140 0.96 3.18 -6.88
N GLY A 141 0.83 3.94 -5.80
CA GLY A 141 -0.17 3.69 -4.76
C GLY A 141 -1.31 4.70 -4.86
N VAL A 142 -2.54 4.26 -4.60
CA VAL A 142 -3.74 5.10 -4.62
C VAL A 142 -4.52 4.87 -3.33
N ASP A 143 -4.92 5.94 -2.66
CA ASP A 143 -5.80 5.89 -1.50
C ASP A 143 -7.24 6.22 -1.91
N TYR A 144 -8.12 5.23 -1.84
CA TYR A 144 -9.55 5.36 -2.13
C TYR A 144 -10.39 5.68 -0.89
N GLU A 145 -9.76 6.03 0.22
CA GLU A 145 -10.35 6.19 1.56
C GLU A 145 -10.93 4.89 2.12
N THR A 146 -11.59 4.03 1.35
CA THR A 146 -12.08 2.73 1.83
C THR A 146 -10.94 1.72 1.94
N HIS A 147 -10.10 1.65 0.91
CA HIS A 147 -8.96 0.74 0.79
C HIS A 147 -7.78 1.46 0.11
N LEU A 148 -6.60 0.84 0.16
CA LEU A 148 -5.44 1.25 -0.62
C LEU A 148 -5.29 0.32 -1.82
N GLU A 149 -4.89 0.88 -2.96
CA GLU A 149 -4.52 0.11 -4.15
C GLU A 149 -3.04 0.35 -4.48
N VAL A 150 -2.38 -0.70 -4.94
CA VAL A 150 -1.08 -0.59 -5.62
C VAL A 150 -1.26 -1.03 -7.07
N VAL A 151 -0.82 -0.20 -7.99
CA VAL A 151 -0.95 -0.40 -9.43
C VAL A 151 0.42 -0.61 -10.05
N TYR A 152 0.62 -1.77 -10.64
CA TYR A 152 1.82 -2.14 -11.39
C TYR A 152 1.55 -1.96 -12.89
N HIS A 153 2.27 -1.04 -13.52
CA HIS A 153 2.20 -0.84 -14.96
C HIS A 153 3.28 -1.66 -15.64
N LEU A 154 2.87 -2.71 -16.34
CA LEU A 154 3.73 -3.67 -17.00
C LEU A 154 3.70 -3.45 -18.51
N LEU A 155 4.84 -3.68 -19.16
CA LEU A 155 5.01 -3.60 -20.60
C LEU A 155 5.81 -4.80 -21.09
N SER A 156 5.31 -5.44 -22.14
CA SER A 156 6.02 -6.47 -22.87
C SER A 156 6.75 -5.84 -24.04
N MET A 157 8.09 -5.91 -24.03
CA MET A 157 8.90 -5.33 -25.10
C MET A 157 8.78 -6.14 -26.41
N ALA A 158 8.44 -7.43 -26.31
CA ALA A 158 8.31 -8.33 -27.45
C ALA A 158 6.99 -8.10 -28.20
N SER A 159 5.86 -8.08 -27.48
CA SER A 159 4.53 -7.88 -28.08
C SER A 159 4.10 -6.42 -28.16
N LYS A 160 4.82 -5.51 -27.49
CA LYS A 160 4.44 -4.09 -27.29
C LYS A 160 3.09 -3.91 -26.59
N ALA A 161 2.59 -4.95 -25.94
CA ALA A 161 1.39 -4.89 -25.12
C ALA A 161 1.72 -4.33 -23.74
N ASP A 162 0.83 -3.50 -23.20
CA ASP A 162 0.86 -3.04 -21.82
C ASP A 162 -0.37 -3.54 -21.04
N VAL A 163 -0.18 -3.71 -19.73
CA VAL A 163 -1.23 -4.10 -18.78
C VAL A 163 -0.99 -3.41 -17.45
N ALA A 164 -2.06 -3.05 -16.76
CA ALA A 164 -2.01 -2.58 -15.39
C ALA A 164 -2.56 -3.66 -14.45
N ILE A 165 -1.76 -4.09 -13.49
CA ILE A 165 -2.20 -4.99 -12.42
C ILE A 165 -2.46 -4.17 -11.17
N LYS A 166 -3.65 -4.29 -10.61
CA LYS A 166 -4.06 -3.62 -9.37
C LYS A 166 -4.16 -4.64 -8.24
N LEU A 167 -3.64 -4.28 -7.08
CA LEU A 167 -3.75 -5.06 -5.86
C LEU A 167 -4.42 -4.21 -4.80
N ARG A 168 -5.52 -4.71 -4.23
CA ARG A 168 -6.25 -4.05 -3.15
C ARG A 168 -5.72 -4.52 -1.79
N THR A 169 -5.58 -3.59 -0.86
CA THR A 169 -5.29 -3.90 0.55
C THR A 169 -6.05 -2.98 1.49
N ASP A 170 -6.30 -3.47 2.70
CA ASP A 170 -6.87 -2.70 3.79
C ASP A 170 -5.95 -1.54 4.20
N ARG A 171 -6.55 -0.48 4.76
CA ARG A 171 -5.81 0.72 5.20
C ARG A 171 -5.08 0.55 6.53
N GLU A 172 -5.64 -0.26 7.42
CA GLU A 172 -5.12 -0.47 8.78
C GLU A 172 -3.91 -1.42 8.75
N GLU A 173 -4.06 -2.54 8.03
CA GLU A 173 -3.00 -3.53 7.83
C GLU A 173 -2.61 -3.62 6.35
N ALA A 174 -2.05 -2.51 5.84
CA ALA A 174 -1.63 -2.41 4.45
C ALA A 174 -0.36 -3.23 4.20
N SER A 175 -0.51 -4.39 3.58
CA SER A 175 0.59 -5.30 3.27
C SER A 175 0.38 -5.98 1.92
N ILE A 176 1.38 -5.84 1.04
CA ILE A 176 1.37 -6.39 -0.31
C ILE A 176 2.74 -7.02 -0.58
N PRO A 177 2.83 -8.28 -1.03
CA PRO A 177 4.12 -8.89 -1.32
C PRO A 177 4.95 -8.10 -2.33
N SER A 178 6.25 -7.97 -2.07
CA SER A 178 7.16 -7.23 -2.93
C SER A 178 7.28 -7.87 -4.31
N ALA A 179 7.26 -7.04 -5.35
CA ALA A 179 7.53 -7.42 -6.72
C ALA A 179 9.04 -7.36 -7.05
N THR A 180 9.90 -6.90 -6.13
CA THR A 180 11.35 -6.77 -6.34
C THR A 180 12.08 -8.04 -6.74
N PRO A 181 11.71 -9.26 -6.29
CA PRO A 181 12.35 -10.49 -6.77
C PRO A 181 12.12 -10.72 -8.27
N THR A 182 10.99 -10.23 -8.80
CA THR A 182 10.62 -10.34 -10.21
C THR A 182 11.07 -9.14 -11.02
N TRP A 183 10.93 -7.91 -10.52
CA TRP A 183 11.39 -6.70 -11.21
C TRP A 183 12.17 -5.82 -10.24
N GLN A 184 13.49 -5.73 -10.44
CA GLN A 184 14.36 -4.91 -9.58
C GLN A 184 13.99 -3.41 -9.61
N THR A 185 13.34 -2.94 -10.68
CA THR A 185 12.86 -1.56 -10.80
C THR A 185 11.81 -1.21 -9.75
N ALA A 186 11.09 -2.21 -9.20
CA ALA A 186 10.08 -1.99 -8.17
C ALA A 186 10.66 -1.46 -6.85
N ASN A 187 11.97 -1.61 -6.61
CA ASN A 187 12.57 -1.29 -5.31
C ASN A 187 12.30 0.16 -4.87
N TRP A 188 12.55 1.12 -5.77
CA TRP A 188 12.37 2.54 -5.44
C TRP A 188 10.90 2.91 -5.31
N ASN A 189 10.05 2.39 -6.20
CA ASN A 189 8.62 2.70 -6.16
C ASN A 189 7.91 2.09 -4.94
N GLU A 190 8.27 0.86 -4.54
CA GLU A 190 7.71 0.24 -3.34
C GLU A 190 8.14 1.00 -2.07
N ARG A 191 9.38 1.52 -2.03
CA ARG A 191 9.83 2.40 -0.95
C ARG A 191 9.10 3.74 -0.91
N GLU A 192 8.85 4.34 -2.07
CA GLU A 192 8.06 5.57 -2.17
C GLU A 192 6.64 5.36 -1.65
N ILE A 193 5.99 4.27 -2.03
CA ILE A 193 4.64 3.93 -1.56
C ILE A 193 4.65 3.63 -0.06
N TYR A 194 5.65 2.94 0.45
CA TYR A 194 5.82 2.72 1.89
C TYR A 194 5.95 4.04 2.66
N ASP A 195 6.74 4.97 2.16
CA ASP A 195 6.95 6.25 2.82
C ASP A 195 5.71 7.15 2.77
N LEU A 196 5.09 7.27 1.60
CA LEU A 196 4.01 8.23 1.37
C LEU A 196 2.61 7.71 1.71
N LEU A 197 2.38 6.39 1.63
CA LEU A 197 1.09 5.75 1.88
C LEU A 197 1.13 4.69 3.00
N GLY A 198 2.31 4.29 3.48
CA GLY A 198 2.43 3.34 4.59
C GLY A 198 2.06 1.90 4.24
N ILE A 199 2.14 1.52 2.96
CA ILE A 199 1.94 0.13 2.55
C ILE A 199 3.24 -0.63 2.74
N THR A 200 3.20 -1.72 3.49
CA THR A 200 4.38 -2.58 3.73
C THR A 200 4.54 -3.61 2.62
N PHE A 201 5.80 -3.88 2.27
CA PHE A 201 6.14 -4.84 1.21
C PHE A 201 6.99 -6.00 1.76
N PRO A 202 6.37 -7.08 2.28
CA PRO A 202 7.12 -8.25 2.70
C PRO A 202 7.93 -8.85 1.55
N GLY A 203 9.20 -9.16 1.81
CA GLY A 203 10.16 -9.65 0.81
C GLY A 203 10.98 -8.56 0.11
N HIS A 204 10.75 -7.28 0.43
CA HIS A 204 11.56 -6.18 -0.09
C HIS A 204 12.97 -6.16 0.54
N PRO A 205 14.05 -5.93 -0.24
CA PRO A 205 15.43 -6.02 0.25
C PRO A 205 15.84 -4.90 1.23
N ASP A 206 15.33 -3.68 1.05
CA ASP A 206 15.64 -2.51 1.90
C ASP A 206 14.44 -1.59 2.01
N LEU A 207 13.44 -1.97 2.82
CA LEU A 207 12.22 -1.17 2.99
C LEU A 207 12.44 -0.07 4.03
N ARG A 208 12.90 1.09 3.56
CA ARG A 208 13.09 2.31 4.34
C ARG A 208 12.56 3.51 3.58
N ARG A 209 12.29 4.59 4.32
CA ARG A 209 11.84 5.87 3.77
C ARG A 209 12.83 6.44 2.76
N ILE A 210 12.32 7.31 1.88
CA ILE A 210 13.10 7.87 0.78
C ILE A 210 12.75 9.32 0.45
N MET A 211 11.49 9.71 0.62
CA MET A 211 10.97 11.05 0.37
C MET A 211 10.96 11.89 1.65
N MET A 212 10.49 11.31 2.76
CA MET A 212 10.36 12.01 4.03
C MET A 212 11.60 11.83 4.91
N PRO A 213 11.92 12.81 5.77
CA PRO A 213 12.92 12.65 6.82
C PRO A 213 12.61 11.45 7.73
N ASP A 214 13.65 10.86 8.32
CA ASP A 214 13.53 9.67 9.17
C ASP A 214 12.65 9.92 10.42
N ASP A 215 12.62 11.16 10.93
CA ASP A 215 11.83 11.57 12.10
C ASP A 215 10.35 11.90 11.79
N TRP A 216 9.95 11.84 10.52
CA TRP A 216 8.60 12.25 10.13
C TRP A 216 7.53 11.27 10.65
N VAL A 217 6.39 11.77 11.11
CA VAL A 217 5.32 10.93 11.64
C VAL A 217 4.11 11.00 10.71
N GLY A 218 3.72 9.85 10.18
CA GLY A 218 2.57 9.72 9.27
C GLY A 218 2.95 9.58 7.80
N HIS A 219 1.93 9.56 6.95
CA HIS A 219 2.02 9.22 5.52
C HIS A 219 1.29 10.29 4.69
N PRO A 220 2.02 11.26 4.09
CA PRO A 220 1.42 12.47 3.51
C PRO A 220 0.39 12.28 2.40
N LEU A 221 0.46 11.18 1.63
CA LEU A 221 -0.47 10.93 0.54
C LEU A 221 -1.76 10.23 0.98
N ARG A 222 -1.88 9.86 2.26
CA ARG A 222 -3.16 9.36 2.78
C ARG A 222 -4.15 10.51 2.90
N LYS A 223 -5.42 10.26 2.53
CA LYS A 223 -6.47 11.29 2.51
C LYS A 223 -6.91 11.78 3.89
N ASP A 224 -6.54 11.07 4.95
CA ASP A 224 -6.72 11.41 6.35
C ASP A 224 -5.49 12.06 6.99
N TYR A 225 -4.43 12.30 6.22
CA TYR A 225 -3.25 13.00 6.71
C TYR A 225 -3.56 14.49 6.94
N GLU A 226 -3.42 14.94 8.18
CA GLU A 226 -3.43 16.36 8.50
C GLU A 226 -2.00 16.91 8.37
N PRO A 227 -1.78 17.93 7.51
CA PRO A 227 -0.50 18.62 7.44
C PRO A 227 -0.10 19.16 8.82
N LEU A 228 1.18 18.99 9.16
CA LEU A 228 1.77 19.54 10.38
C LEU A 228 1.73 21.08 10.43
N ASP A 229 1.59 21.72 9.25
CA ASP A 229 1.46 23.16 9.11
C ASP A 229 0.16 23.49 8.39
N SER A 230 -0.76 24.17 9.08
CA SER A 230 -2.07 24.55 8.55
C SER A 230 -2.04 25.84 7.71
N GLU A 231 -0.88 26.50 7.59
CA GLU A 231 -0.74 27.83 6.96
C GLU A 231 -0.12 27.82 5.56
N VAL A 232 -0.20 26.69 4.83
CA VAL A 232 0.17 26.62 3.41
C VAL A 232 -0.91 25.95 2.56
#